data_AF-A0A6L5QPH8-F1
#
_entry.id   AF-A0A6L5QPH8-F1
#
_cell.length_a   1.000
_cell.length_b   1.000
_cell.length_c   1.000
_cell.angle_alpha   90.00
_cell.angle_beta   90.00
_cell.angle_gamma   90.00
#
_symmetry.space_group_name_H-M   'P 1'
#
loop_
_entity.id
_entity.type
_entity.pdbx_description
1 polymer ?
#
loop_
_entity_poly.entity_id
_entity_poly.type
_entity_poly.pdbx_seq_one_letter_code
_entity_poly.pdbx_strand_id
1 'polypeptide(L)'
;MLDIEAEKRKAVQLEYPELFDALSSLLFKTDPMSINFETNTDEYEPEVGTIIPRLKLAQSETDVQQIVHEEFCRWFTSQAAGSTEKYRGIAAQIWAEWRRCQSNTLIIETPAD
;
A
#
# COMPACT_ATOMS: atom_id res chain seq x y z
N MET A 1 -18.20 -13.67 14.50
CA MET A 1 -16.73 -13.61 14.40
C MET A 1 -16.43 -12.28 13.77
N LEU A 2 -15.87 -11.32 14.53
CA LEU A 2 -15.49 -10.02 13.97
C LEU A 2 -14.32 -10.27 13.02
N ASP A 3 -14.41 -9.77 11.79
CA ASP A 3 -13.34 -9.84 10.79
C ASP A 3 -12.12 -9.06 11.28
N ILE A 4 -11.16 -9.76 11.91
CA ILE A 4 -9.93 -9.19 12.47
C ILE A 4 -9.16 -8.36 11.44
N GLU A 5 -9.21 -8.76 10.17
CA GLU A 5 -8.54 -8.06 9.07
C GLU A 5 -9.23 -6.72 8.73
N ALA A 6 -10.56 -6.65 8.81
CA ALA A 6 -11.29 -5.41 8.61
C ALA A 6 -10.99 -4.39 9.72
N GLU A 7 -10.86 -4.86 10.97
CA GLU A 7 -10.51 -3.98 12.10
C GLU A 7 -9.05 -3.49 11.99
N LYS A 8 -8.11 -4.37 11.63
CA LYS A 8 -6.71 -3.97 11.35
C LYS A 8 -6.64 -2.95 10.23
N ARG A 9 -7.40 -3.15 9.15
CA ARG A 9 -7.45 -2.20 8.03
C ARG A 9 -7.96 -0.83 8.48
N LYS A 10 -9.04 -0.79 9.27
CA LYS A 10 -9.54 0.47 9.85
C LYS A 10 -8.49 1.16 10.71
N ALA A 11 -7.75 0.42 11.54
CA ALA A 11 -6.67 0.99 12.34
C ALA A 11 -5.58 1.61 11.45
N VAL A 12 -5.17 0.92 10.38
CA VAL A 12 -4.19 1.45 9.41
C VAL A 12 -4.72 2.68 8.68
N GLN A 13 -5.99 2.67 8.27
CA GLN A 13 -6.64 3.80 7.60
C GLN A 13 -6.71 5.03 8.52
N LEU A 14 -6.93 4.84 9.82
CA LEU A 14 -6.92 5.92 10.81
C LEU A 14 -5.51 6.43 11.12
N GLU A 15 -4.50 5.56 11.13
CA GLU A 15 -3.09 5.92 11.37
C GLU A 15 -2.46 6.64 10.16
N TYR A 16 -2.87 6.26 8.94
CA TYR A 16 -2.28 6.72 7.68
C TYR A 16 -3.32 7.16 6.63
N PRO A 17 -4.25 8.09 6.92
CA PRO A 17 -5.38 8.37 6.03
C PRO A 17 -4.96 8.86 4.63
N GLU A 18 -4.02 9.79 4.54
CA GLU A 18 -3.55 10.35 3.26
C GLU A 18 -2.78 9.31 2.43
N LEU A 19 -1.91 8.53 3.09
CA LEU A 19 -1.15 7.47 2.43
C LEU A 19 -2.06 6.32 1.98
N PHE A 20 -3.07 5.99 2.77
CA PHE A 20 -4.05 4.96 2.45
C PHE A 20 -4.83 5.34 1.20
N ASP A 21 -5.36 6.56 1.13
CA ASP A 21 -6.09 7.05 -0.05
C ASP A 21 -5.20 7.12 -1.30
N ALA A 22 -3.96 7.58 -1.15
CA ALA A 22 -2.99 7.65 -2.23
C ALA A 22 -2.65 6.26 -2.81
N LEU A 23 -2.38 5.27 -1.94
CA LEU A 23 -2.06 3.91 -2.36
C LEU A 23 -3.26 3.18 -2.97
N SER A 24 -4.46 3.32 -2.38
CA SER A 24 -5.69 2.77 -2.95
C SER A 24 -5.94 3.32 -4.36
N SER A 25 -5.82 4.65 -4.52
CA SER A 25 -5.95 5.32 -5.81
C SER A 25 -4.89 4.86 -6.83
N LEU A 26 -3.65 4.63 -6.37
CA LEU A 26 -2.54 4.21 -7.21
C LEU A 26 -2.71 2.78 -7.73
N LEU A 27 -3.10 1.85 -6.84
CA LEU A 27 -3.38 0.46 -7.21
C LEU A 27 -4.59 0.37 -8.14
N PHE A 28 -5.66 1.12 -7.85
CA PHE A 28 -6.83 1.21 -8.71
C PHE A 28 -6.48 1.68 -10.13
N LYS A 29 -5.68 2.74 -10.27
CA LYS A 29 -5.27 3.28 -11.58
C LYS A 29 -4.34 2.36 -12.36
N THR A 30 -3.46 1.65 -11.67
CA THR A 30 -2.45 0.79 -12.32
C THR A 30 -3.01 -0.59 -12.64
N ASP A 31 -4.02 -1.03 -11.89
CA ASP A 31 -4.72 -2.30 -12.03
C ASP A 31 -3.78 -3.49 -12.33
N PRO A 32 -2.81 -3.77 -11.43
CA PRO A 32 -1.77 -4.76 -11.68
C PRO A 32 -2.30 -6.19 -11.87
N MET A 33 -3.54 -6.45 -11.46
CA MET A 33 -4.21 -7.75 -11.60
C MET A 33 -5.26 -7.79 -12.71
N SER A 34 -5.51 -6.66 -13.39
CA SER A 34 -6.62 -6.54 -14.35
C SER A 34 -7.98 -6.94 -13.75
N ILE A 35 -8.22 -6.57 -12.50
CA ILE A 35 -9.46 -6.86 -11.77
C ILE A 35 -10.34 -5.63 -11.59
N ASN A 36 -9.86 -4.45 -11.97
CA ASN A 36 -10.63 -3.23 -11.82
C ASN A 36 -11.75 -3.17 -12.88
N PHE A 37 -13.01 -3.23 -12.44
CA PHE A 37 -14.20 -3.10 -13.29
C PHE A 37 -14.82 -1.68 -13.29
N GLU A 38 -13.98 -0.65 -13.14
CA GLU A 38 -14.31 0.80 -13.26
C GLU A 38 -15.28 1.39 -12.21
N THR A 39 -15.95 0.59 -11.38
CA THR A 39 -16.97 1.09 -10.42
C THR A 39 -16.67 0.95 -8.92
N ASN A 40 -15.64 0.21 -8.50
CA ASN A 40 -15.33 0.00 -7.07
C ASN A 40 -13.88 0.41 -6.74
N THR A 41 -13.70 1.65 -6.28
CA THR A 41 -12.40 2.16 -5.82
C THR A 41 -11.91 1.52 -4.51
N ASP A 42 -12.75 0.72 -3.85
CA ASP A 42 -12.47 0.01 -2.60
C ASP A 42 -11.86 -1.40 -2.80
N GLU A 43 -11.72 -1.87 -4.06
CA GLU A 43 -11.25 -3.22 -4.38
C GLU A 43 -9.83 -3.54 -3.86
N TYR A 44 -8.97 -2.52 -3.75
CA TYR A 44 -7.58 -2.69 -3.30
C TYR A 44 -7.35 -2.30 -1.83
N GLU A 45 -8.37 -1.85 -1.10
CA GLU A 45 -8.22 -1.50 0.31
C GLU A 45 -7.72 -2.65 1.20
N PRO A 46 -8.11 -3.93 0.97
CA PRO A 46 -7.53 -5.06 1.69
C PRO A 46 -6.00 -5.14 1.57
N GLU A 47 -5.48 -5.00 0.35
CA GLU A 47 -4.04 -5.03 0.03
C GLU A 47 -3.32 -3.82 0.62
N VAL A 48 -3.89 -2.63 0.50
CA VAL A 48 -3.33 -1.40 1.08
C VAL A 48 -3.19 -1.53 2.60
N GLY A 49 -4.21 -2.11 3.25
CA GLY A 49 -4.22 -2.38 4.68
C GLY A 49 -3.10 -3.32 5.15
N THR A 50 -2.56 -4.17 4.28
CA THR A 50 -1.43 -5.06 4.62
C THR A 50 -0.08 -4.55 4.11
N ILE A 51 -0.05 -3.76 3.04
CA ILE A 51 1.17 -3.15 2.49
C ILE A 51 1.69 -2.06 3.44
N ILE A 52 0.86 -1.10 3.86
CA ILE A 52 1.30 0.07 4.65
C ILE A 52 2.06 -0.32 5.92
N PRO A 53 1.59 -1.26 6.77
CA PRO A 53 2.34 -1.68 7.96
C PRO A 53 3.74 -2.20 7.64
N ARG A 54 3.92 -2.83 6.47
CA ARG A 54 5.20 -3.42 6.04
C ARG A 54 6.15 -2.39 5.44
N LEU A 55 5.66 -1.24 4.95
CA LEU A 55 6.52 -0.16 4.43
C LEU A 55 7.47 0.41 5.48
N LYS A 56 7.13 0.30 6.78
CA LYS A 56 8.03 0.63 7.90
C LYS A 56 9.33 -0.17 7.90
N LEU A 57 9.35 -1.34 7.25
CA LEU A 57 10.52 -2.22 7.14
C LEU A 57 11.32 -1.98 5.84
N ALA A 58 10.73 -1.26 4.87
CA ALA A 58 11.36 -1.01 3.57
C ALA A 58 12.41 0.10 3.68
N GLN A 59 13.57 -0.12 3.06
CA GLN A 59 14.65 0.87 2.97
C GLN A 59 14.86 1.37 1.54
N SER A 60 14.23 0.71 0.57
CA SER A 60 14.39 0.99 -0.86
C SER A 60 13.13 0.64 -1.66
N GLU A 61 13.06 1.16 -2.89
CA GLU A 61 12.02 0.80 -3.87
C GLU A 61 11.99 -0.71 -4.14
N THR A 62 13.15 -1.36 -4.12
CA THR A 62 13.27 -2.82 -4.29
C THR A 62 12.59 -3.57 -3.14
N ASP A 63 12.73 -3.10 -1.90
CA ASP A 63 12.05 -3.71 -0.76
C ASP A 63 10.54 -3.55 -0.87
N VAL A 64 10.09 -2.36 -1.30
CA VAL A 64 8.66 -2.12 -1.59
C VAL A 64 8.17 -3.06 -2.69
N GLN A 65 8.95 -3.26 -3.75
CA GLN A 65 8.59 -4.18 -4.83
C GLN A 65 8.39 -5.60 -4.32
N GLN A 66 9.27 -6.09 -3.44
CA GLN A 66 9.12 -7.41 -2.81
C GLN A 66 7.88 -7.46 -1.92
N ILE A 67 7.68 -6.47 -1.05
CA ILE A 67 6.51 -6.39 -0.16
C ILE A 67 5.21 -6.44 -0.96
N VAL A 68 5.08 -5.60 -1.98
CA VAL A 68 3.86 -5.55 -2.81
C VAL A 68 3.65 -6.88 -3.51
N HIS A 69 4.68 -7.48 -4.11
CA HIS A 69 4.56 -8.78 -4.77
C HIS A 69 4.14 -9.89 -3.81
N GLU A 70 4.69 -9.94 -2.61
CA GLU A 70 4.34 -10.92 -1.58
C GLU A 70 2.89 -10.77 -1.12
N GLU A 71 2.43 -9.54 -0.87
CA GLU A 71 1.03 -9.29 -0.49
C GLU A 71 0.08 -9.71 -1.62
N PHE A 72 0.39 -9.37 -2.88
CA PHE A 72 -0.40 -9.81 -4.02
C PHE A 72 -0.38 -11.33 -4.21
N CYS A 73 0.73 -12.01 -3.94
CA CYS A 73 0.78 -13.47 -3.93
C CYS A 73 -0.07 -14.08 -2.81
N ARG A 74 -0.14 -13.43 -1.64
CA ARG A 74 -0.98 -13.86 -0.52
C ARG A 74 -2.47 -13.70 -0.84
N TRP A 75 -2.86 -12.59 -1.45
CA TRP A 75 -4.25 -12.29 -1.77
C TRP A 75 -4.78 -13.03 -3.00
N PHE A 76 -3.97 -13.16 -4.05
CA PHE A 76 -4.42 -13.69 -5.35
C PHE A 76 -3.74 -14.98 -5.81
N THR A 77 -2.82 -15.56 -5.03
CA THR A 77 -1.88 -16.63 -5.41
C THR A 77 -0.72 -16.16 -6.28
N SER A 78 0.42 -16.84 -6.18
CA SER A 78 1.63 -16.53 -6.95
C SER A 78 1.45 -16.64 -8.48
N GLN A 79 0.60 -17.56 -8.93
CA GLN A 79 0.31 -17.73 -10.35
C GLN A 79 -0.44 -16.53 -10.93
N ALA A 80 -1.41 -15.97 -10.20
CA ALA A 80 -2.15 -14.80 -10.65
C ALA A 80 -1.31 -13.52 -10.52
N ALA A 81 -0.56 -13.38 -9.42
CA ALA A 81 0.29 -12.21 -9.17
C ALA A 81 1.40 -12.03 -10.22
N GLY A 82 1.86 -13.12 -10.84
CA GLY A 82 2.89 -13.08 -11.88
C GLY A 82 4.27 -12.70 -11.35
N SER A 83 5.15 -12.24 -12.24
CA SER A 83 6.54 -11.91 -11.89
C SER A 83 6.66 -10.61 -11.11
N THR A 84 7.57 -10.58 -10.14
CA THR A 84 7.90 -9.40 -9.32
C THR A 84 8.25 -8.16 -10.16
N GLU A 85 8.83 -8.32 -11.34
CA GLU A 85 9.18 -7.20 -12.26
C GLU A 85 7.97 -6.37 -12.69
N LYS A 86 6.75 -6.94 -12.71
CA LYS A 86 5.52 -6.19 -13.01
C LYS A 86 5.27 -5.07 -12.01
N TYR A 87 5.75 -5.25 -10.77
CA TYR A 87 5.51 -4.34 -9.67
C TYR A 87 6.55 -3.22 -9.56
N ARG A 88 7.61 -3.23 -10.38
CA ARG A 88 8.69 -2.22 -10.31
C ARG A 88 8.15 -0.78 -10.42
N GLY A 89 7.26 -0.54 -11.38
CA GLY A 89 6.71 0.81 -11.63
C GLY A 89 5.79 1.30 -10.51
N ILE A 90 4.98 0.42 -9.93
CA ILE A 90 4.10 0.79 -8.81
C ILE A 90 4.87 0.90 -7.50
N ALA A 91 5.89 0.07 -7.29
CA ALA A 91 6.74 0.11 -6.11
C ALA A 91 7.50 1.45 -5.98
N ALA A 92 8.03 1.98 -7.08
CA ALA A 92 8.67 3.29 -7.10
C ALA A 92 7.70 4.42 -6.68
N GLN A 93 6.46 4.38 -7.16
CA GLN A 93 5.43 5.34 -6.79
C GLN A 93 5.01 5.20 -5.32
N ILE A 94 4.78 3.97 -4.84
CA ILE A 94 4.47 3.70 -3.43
C ILE A 94 5.61 4.19 -2.51
N TRP A 95 6.87 3.94 -2.90
CA TRP A 95 8.02 4.42 -2.13
C TRP A 95 8.08 5.95 -2.05
N ALA A 96 7.77 6.64 -3.15
CA ALA A 96 7.71 8.09 -3.17
C ALA A 96 6.62 8.64 -2.23
N GLU A 97 5.41 8.06 -2.24
CA GLU A 97 4.33 8.46 -1.32
C GLU A 97 4.68 8.15 0.14
N TRP A 98 5.31 7.00 0.40
CA TRP A 98 5.77 6.65 1.74
C TRP A 98 6.81 7.65 2.28
N ARG A 99 7.79 8.03 1.46
CA ARG A 99 8.81 9.03 1.80
C ARG A 99 8.21 10.41 2.06
N ARG A 100 7.18 10.80 1.30
CA ARG A 100 6.42 12.03 1.54
C ARG A 100 5.67 11.98 2.87
N CYS A 101 4.99 10.88 3.16
CA CYS A 101 4.28 10.68 4.42
C CYS A 101 5.24 10.80 5.62
N GLN A 102 6.40 10.16 5.58
CA GLN A 102 7.42 10.29 6.63
C GLN A 102 7.94 11.72 6.78
N SER A 103 8.14 12.41 5.66
CA SER A 103 8.61 13.80 5.67
C SER A 103 7.55 14.73 6.27
N ASN A 104 6.27 14.45 6.06
CA ASN A 104 5.14 15.19 6.62
C ASN A 104 4.99 14.95 8.14
N THR A 105 5.31 13.75 8.63
CA THR A 105 5.36 13.44 10.06
C THR A 105 6.49 14.17 10.79
N LEU A 106 7.62 14.46 10.12
CA LEU A 106 8.76 15.15 10.73
C LEU A 106 8.55 16.67 10.92
N ILE A 107 7.56 17.28 10.25
CA ILE A 107 7.33 18.74 10.31
C ILE A 107 6.48 19.17 11.52
N ILE A 108 5.80 18.22 12.18
CA ILE A 108 4.93 18.48 13.34
C ILE A 108 5.63 18.32 14.70
N GLU A 109 6.91 17.91 14.72
CA GLU A 109 7.72 17.79 15.95
C GLU A 109 8.72 18.95 16.16
N THR A 110 8.39 20.18 15.75
CA THR A 110 9.13 21.36 16.24
C THR A 110 8.34 22.03 17.36
N PRO A 111 8.73 21.86 18.64
CA PRO A 111 8.19 22.71 19.70
C PRO A 111 8.64 24.14 19.44
N ALA A 112 7.70 25.07 19.43
CA ALA A 112 8.00 26.50 19.47
C ALA A 112 8.71 26.80 20.81
N ASP A 113 9.93 27.33 20.70
CA ASP A 113 10.69 27.96 21.79
C ASP A 113 9.95 29.21 22.32
#